data_AF-A0A2V2E132-F1
#
_entry.id   AF-A0A2V2E132-F1
#
_cell.length_a   1.000
_cell.length_b   1.000
_cell.length_c   1.000
_cell.angle_alpha   90.00
_cell.angle_beta   90.00
_cell.angle_gamma   90.00
#
_symmetry.space_group_name_H-M   'P 1'
#
loop_
_entity.id
_entity.type
_entity.pdbx_description
1 polymer ?
#
loop_
_entity_poly.entity_id
_entity_poly.type
_entity_poly.pdbx_seq_one_letter_code
_entity_poly.pdbx_strand_id
1 'polypeptide(L)'
;MLHRPGNPDALTQQMIDIVSQDGKIYGIPYIAYVMGMWYNVDLFTEAGLVDENGIPLYPTTYDERIETAVTIKEKTGKSGFVMPTRDRIGGCFFLNLAWSYGTEFMTQGDDGKWTAHLNSAECVAALQYLKDFKWKYDVLPENDLIGIDDIFKLVGTDQAAMSFGMDAHKDSPVQNYGMSKDNLSIGPVMEGPAGRCSQLGGATGTLWAAGTAQC
;
A
#
# COMPACT_ATOMS: atom_id res chain seq x y z
N MET A 1 15.23 31.19 7.73
CA MET A 1 16.29 30.51 8.50
C MET A 1 15.72 29.21 9.04
N LEU A 2 15.99 28.09 8.37
CA LEU A 2 15.59 26.75 8.83
C LEU A 2 16.63 26.27 9.84
N HIS A 3 16.22 26.06 11.08
CA HIS A 3 17.10 25.61 12.17
C HIS A 3 16.98 24.08 12.34
N ARG A 4 18.14 23.43 12.23
CA ARG A 4 18.52 22.04 12.61
C ARG A 4 18.07 20.87 11.69
N PRO A 5 19.02 20.19 11.02
CA PRO A 5 18.81 18.87 10.46
C PRO A 5 18.88 17.81 11.58
N GLY A 6 17.90 16.90 11.63
CA GLY A 6 17.94 15.67 12.44
C GLY A 6 17.55 15.82 13.90
N ASN A 7 16.24 15.95 14.19
CA ASN A 7 15.72 15.68 15.53
C ASN A 7 15.24 14.21 15.60
N PRO A 8 15.97 13.29 16.25
CA PRO A 8 15.53 11.91 16.41
C PRO A 8 14.24 11.80 17.23
N ASP A 9 13.93 12.77 18.11
CA ASP A 9 12.66 12.80 18.86
C ASP A 9 11.44 13.09 17.98
N ALA A 10 11.66 13.50 16.72
CA ALA A 10 10.59 13.70 15.73
C ALA A 10 10.27 12.45 14.91
N LEU A 11 11.00 11.35 15.11
CA LEU A 11 10.82 10.08 14.40
C LEU A 11 10.08 9.07 15.31
N THR A 12 9.19 8.26 14.74
CA THR A 12 8.59 7.15 15.50
C THR A 12 9.66 6.12 15.86
N GLN A 13 9.53 5.45 17.00
CA GLN A 13 10.51 4.44 17.44
C GLN A 13 10.77 3.37 16.36
N GLN A 14 9.74 2.97 15.63
CA GLN A 14 9.87 2.05 14.49
C GLN A 14 10.78 2.58 13.38
N MET A 15 10.76 3.88 13.07
CA MET A 15 11.67 4.47 12.08
C MET A 15 13.11 4.49 12.59
N ILE A 16 13.31 4.75 13.88
CA ILE A 16 14.63 4.71 14.53
C ILE A 16 15.18 3.29 14.49
N ASP A 17 14.36 2.29 14.82
CA ASP A 17 14.75 0.88 14.83
C ASP A 17 15.17 0.40 13.42
N ILE A 18 14.44 0.81 12.37
CA ILE A 18 14.78 0.48 10.97
C ILE A 18 16.16 0.99 10.57
N VAL A 19 16.58 2.15 11.08
CA VAL A 19 17.88 2.75 10.75
C VAL A 19 18.97 2.45 11.76
N SER A 20 18.69 1.64 12.77
CA SER A 20 19.61 1.38 13.88
C SER A 20 20.05 -0.08 13.93
N GLN A 21 21.32 -0.29 14.28
CA GLN A 21 21.86 -1.61 14.61
C GLN A 21 22.84 -1.44 15.78
N ASP A 22 22.83 -2.35 16.76
CA ASP A 22 23.71 -2.30 17.93
C ASP A 22 23.72 -0.94 18.68
N GLY A 23 22.55 -0.31 18.76
CA GLY A 23 22.39 1.01 19.41
C GLY A 23 22.99 2.19 18.65
N LYS A 24 23.43 2.00 17.39
CA LYS A 24 23.95 3.06 16.51
C LYS A 24 22.98 3.29 15.35
N ILE A 25 22.74 4.56 15.03
CA ILE A 25 21.94 5.00 13.88
C ILE A 25 22.84 5.06 12.64
N TYR A 26 22.51 4.29 11.60
CA TYR A 26 23.26 4.19 10.33
C TYR A 26 22.59 4.90 9.15
N GLY A 27 21.34 5.35 9.32
CA GLY A 27 20.60 6.07 8.30
C GLY A 27 19.80 7.22 8.90
N ILE A 28 19.65 8.30 8.14
CA ILE A 28 18.67 9.35 8.45
C ILE A 28 17.49 9.13 7.51
N PRO A 29 16.30 8.73 8.01
CA PRO A 29 15.13 8.60 7.17
C PRO A 29 14.78 9.98 6.59
N TYR A 30 14.76 10.10 5.26
CA TYR A 30 14.45 11.35 4.55
C TYR A 30 13.04 11.33 3.95
N ILE A 31 12.54 10.16 3.59
CA ILE A 31 11.15 9.92 3.19
C ILE A 31 10.66 8.74 4.03
N ALA A 32 9.55 8.92 4.73
CA ALA A 32 8.75 7.83 5.26
C ALA A 32 7.40 7.84 4.56
N TYR A 33 6.90 6.68 4.17
CA TYR A 33 5.56 6.53 3.62
C TYR A 33 4.81 5.47 4.41
N VAL A 34 3.50 5.67 4.50
CA VAL A 34 2.56 4.70 5.06
C VAL A 34 1.70 4.19 3.90
N MET A 35 1.57 2.86 3.81
CA MET A 35 0.65 2.26 2.84
C MET A 35 -0.79 2.43 3.31
N GLY A 36 -1.58 3.17 2.54
CA GLY A 36 -3.02 3.33 2.74
C GLY A 36 -3.83 2.68 1.61
N MET A 37 -5.15 2.83 1.71
CA MET A 37 -6.07 2.53 0.61
C MET A 37 -6.49 3.84 -0.06
N TRP A 38 -6.32 3.91 -1.37
CA TRP A 38 -6.81 4.99 -2.21
C TRP A 38 -8.22 4.67 -2.70
N TYR A 39 -9.06 5.70 -2.72
CA TYR A 39 -10.45 5.64 -3.17
C TYR A 39 -10.73 6.78 -4.13
N ASN A 40 -11.27 6.46 -5.30
CA ASN A 40 -11.80 7.43 -6.25
C ASN A 40 -13.24 7.79 -5.83
N VAL A 41 -13.45 8.99 -5.30
CA VAL A 41 -14.73 9.45 -4.76
C VAL A 41 -15.81 9.53 -5.83
N ASP A 42 -15.47 9.87 -7.08
CA ASP A 42 -16.45 9.95 -8.16
C ASP A 42 -17.02 8.58 -8.49
N LEU A 43 -16.17 7.55 -8.58
CA LEU A 43 -16.63 6.18 -8.84
C LEU A 43 -17.45 5.61 -7.67
N PHE A 44 -17.14 5.98 -6.43
CA PHE A 44 -17.99 5.65 -5.28
C PHE A 44 -19.34 6.38 -5.35
N THR A 45 -19.34 7.64 -5.76
CA THR A 45 -20.57 8.45 -5.93
C THR A 45 -21.45 7.87 -7.04
N GLU A 46 -20.88 7.56 -8.21
CA GLU A 46 -21.57 6.94 -9.34
C GLU A 46 -22.15 5.56 -8.96
N ALA A 47 -21.42 4.79 -8.15
CA ALA A 47 -21.90 3.53 -7.61
C ALA A 47 -22.92 3.69 -6.45
N GLY A 48 -23.21 4.91 -5.99
CA GLY A 48 -24.10 5.16 -4.85
C GLY A 48 -23.57 4.62 -3.52
N LEU A 49 -22.25 4.61 -3.36
CA LEU A 49 -21.52 4.14 -2.19
C LEU A 49 -20.95 5.32 -1.39
N VAL A 50 -21.78 6.35 -1.19
CA VAL A 50 -21.44 7.54 -0.39
C VAL A 50 -22.52 7.77 0.67
N ASP A 51 -22.13 8.41 1.77
CA ASP A 51 -23.07 8.86 2.80
C ASP A 51 -23.82 10.13 2.38
N GLU A 52 -24.67 10.65 3.28
CA GLU A 52 -25.46 11.87 3.07
C GLU A 52 -24.62 13.14 2.84
N ASN A 53 -23.34 13.12 3.23
CA ASN A 53 -22.40 14.23 3.06
C ASN A 53 -21.48 14.04 1.84
N GLY A 54 -21.69 12.97 1.05
CA GLY A 54 -20.85 12.65 -0.10
C GLY A 54 -19.53 11.98 0.26
N ILE A 55 -19.37 11.50 1.50
CA ILE A 55 -18.17 10.77 1.92
C ILE A 55 -18.31 9.29 1.49
N PRO A 56 -17.32 8.70 0.82
CA PRO A 56 -17.37 7.29 0.45
C PRO A 56 -17.58 6.37 1.65
N LEU A 57 -18.46 5.39 1.47
CA LEU A 57 -18.65 4.26 2.38
C LEU A 57 -17.46 3.32 2.22
N TYR A 58 -16.37 3.62 2.94
CA TYR A 58 -15.16 2.81 2.88
C TYR A 58 -15.44 1.42 3.42
N PRO A 59 -15.06 0.34 2.69
CA PRO A 59 -15.10 -0.98 3.27
C PRO A 59 -14.19 -0.98 4.51
N THR A 60 -14.50 -1.83 5.49
CA THR A 60 -13.73 -2.04 6.73
C THR A 60 -13.10 -3.44 6.80
N THR A 61 -13.70 -4.40 6.09
CA THR A 61 -13.19 -5.78 5.93
C THR A 61 -12.81 -6.10 4.48
N TYR A 62 -12.09 -7.21 4.30
CA TYR A 62 -11.72 -7.70 2.97
C TYR A 62 -12.90 -8.19 2.12
N ASP A 63 -13.93 -8.75 2.76
CA ASP A 63 -15.15 -9.22 2.10
C ASP A 63 -15.99 -8.02 1.62
N GLU A 64 -16.16 -7.01 2.49
CA GLU A 64 -16.80 -5.75 2.11
C GLU A 64 -16.08 -5.11 0.92
N ARG A 65 -14.74 -5.17 0.86
CA ARG A 65 -14.00 -4.64 -0.29
C ARG A 65 -14.34 -5.37 -1.59
N ILE A 66 -14.53 -6.69 -1.56
CA ILE A 66 -14.97 -7.44 -2.75
C ILE A 66 -16.36 -6.95 -3.16
N GLU A 67 -17.30 -6.87 -2.21
CA GLU A 67 -18.67 -6.42 -2.47
C GLU A 67 -18.73 -4.99 -3.05
N THR A 68 -17.94 -4.07 -2.48
CA THR A 68 -17.74 -2.72 -3.00
C THR A 68 -17.19 -2.77 -4.43
N ALA A 69 -16.15 -3.56 -4.69
CA ALA A 69 -15.53 -3.65 -6.02
C ALA A 69 -16.51 -4.20 -7.07
N VAL A 70 -17.30 -5.20 -6.72
CA VAL A 70 -18.35 -5.77 -7.56
C VAL A 70 -19.43 -4.73 -7.85
N THR A 71 -19.94 -4.06 -6.81
CA THR A 71 -20.98 -3.02 -6.96
C THR A 71 -20.53 -1.90 -7.90
N ILE A 72 -19.28 -1.46 -7.77
CA ILE A 72 -18.70 -0.43 -8.65
C ILE A 72 -18.63 -0.95 -10.08
N LYS A 73 -18.13 -2.17 -10.30
CA LYS A 73 -18.04 -2.77 -11.63
C LYS A 73 -19.41 -2.88 -12.30
N GLU A 74 -20.42 -3.34 -11.57
CA GLU A 74 -21.78 -3.49 -12.07
C GLU A 74 -22.44 -2.16 -12.42
N LYS A 75 -22.23 -1.11 -11.62
CA LYS A 75 -22.89 0.19 -11.81
C LYS A 75 -22.17 1.11 -12.79
N THR A 76 -20.85 1.05 -12.85
CA THR A 76 -20.02 2.01 -13.61
C THR A 76 -19.32 1.37 -14.81
N GLY A 77 -19.24 0.04 -14.85
CA GLY A 77 -18.41 -0.72 -15.79
C GLY A 77 -16.90 -0.63 -15.52
N LYS A 78 -16.47 0.19 -14.54
CA LYS A 78 -15.06 0.45 -14.20
C LYS A 78 -14.51 -0.58 -13.24
N SER A 79 -13.18 -0.67 -13.16
CA SER A 79 -12.52 -1.64 -12.29
C SER A 79 -12.77 -1.27 -10.83
N GLY A 80 -13.27 -2.21 -10.03
CA GLY A 80 -13.48 -1.98 -8.61
C GLY A 80 -12.17 -1.86 -7.83
N PHE A 81 -11.11 -2.55 -8.28
CA PHE A 81 -9.80 -2.53 -7.63
C PHE A 81 -8.66 -2.67 -8.63
N VAL A 82 -7.50 -2.09 -8.33
CA VAL A 82 -6.27 -2.25 -9.09
C VAL A 82 -5.08 -2.46 -8.15
N MET A 83 -4.15 -3.34 -8.54
CA MET A 83 -2.91 -3.59 -7.81
C MET A 83 -1.73 -3.74 -8.78
N PRO A 84 -0.49 -3.43 -8.35
CA PRO A 84 0.68 -3.58 -9.19
C PRO A 84 1.10 -5.05 -9.30
N THR A 85 1.45 -5.45 -10.52
CA THR A 85 1.85 -6.83 -10.86
C THR A 85 3.21 -6.88 -11.59
N ARG A 86 3.74 -5.72 -12.01
CA ARG A 86 5.03 -5.58 -12.69
C ARG A 86 6.04 -4.84 -11.81
N ASP A 87 7.27 -4.74 -12.30
CA ASP A 87 8.34 -3.85 -11.81
C ASP A 87 8.79 -4.12 -10.36
N ARG A 88 8.52 -5.33 -9.85
CA ARG A 88 8.90 -5.79 -8.49
C ARG A 88 8.23 -5.00 -7.37
N ILE A 89 7.18 -4.23 -7.67
CA ILE A 89 6.44 -3.42 -6.69
C ILE A 89 5.29 -4.24 -6.07
N GLY A 90 4.76 -5.25 -6.77
CA GLY A 90 3.70 -6.12 -6.23
C GLY A 90 4.01 -6.75 -4.87
N GLY A 91 5.30 -6.99 -4.57
CA GLY A 91 5.75 -7.53 -3.29
C GLY A 91 5.34 -6.67 -2.10
N CYS A 92 5.67 -5.37 -2.09
CA CYS A 92 5.36 -4.52 -0.93
C CYS A 92 3.85 -4.37 -0.72
N PHE A 93 3.06 -4.38 -1.80
CA PHE A 93 1.60 -4.35 -1.75
C PHE A 93 1.03 -5.67 -1.20
N PHE A 94 1.56 -6.81 -1.63
CA PHE A 94 1.15 -8.13 -1.17
C PHE A 94 1.49 -8.39 0.30
N LEU A 95 2.65 -7.92 0.79
CA LEU A 95 3.06 -8.12 2.19
C LEU A 95 2.02 -7.57 3.18
N ASN A 96 1.46 -6.40 2.91
CA ASN A 96 0.40 -5.79 3.72
C ASN A 96 -0.80 -6.72 3.88
N LEU A 97 -1.23 -7.32 2.76
CA LEU A 97 -2.33 -8.28 2.75
C LEU A 97 -1.94 -9.57 3.49
N ALA A 98 -0.78 -10.14 3.18
CA ALA A 98 -0.36 -11.40 3.81
C ALA A 98 -0.20 -11.28 5.34
N TRP A 99 0.34 -10.16 5.84
CA TRP A 99 0.41 -9.89 7.28
C TRP A 99 -0.96 -9.78 7.93
N SER A 100 -1.94 -9.15 7.26
CA SER A 100 -3.32 -9.08 7.77
C SER A 100 -4.01 -10.45 7.85
N TYR A 101 -3.50 -11.45 7.12
CA TYR A 101 -3.91 -12.86 7.20
C TYR A 101 -3.10 -13.66 8.23
N GLY A 102 -2.11 -13.04 8.88
CA GLY A 102 -1.27 -13.67 9.90
C GLY A 102 -0.03 -14.36 9.35
N THR A 103 0.37 -14.05 8.10
CA THR A 103 1.55 -14.68 7.48
C THR A 103 2.82 -14.27 8.20
N GLU A 104 3.53 -15.23 8.76
CA GLU A 104 4.93 -15.09 9.16
C GLU A 104 5.82 -15.54 8.01
N PHE A 105 6.49 -14.59 7.34
CA PHE A 105 7.22 -14.89 6.10
C PHE A 105 8.48 -15.73 6.29
N MET A 106 9.13 -15.58 7.44
CA MET A 106 10.34 -16.30 7.76
C MET A 106 10.50 -16.44 9.27
N THR A 107 10.97 -17.60 9.71
CA THR A 107 11.40 -17.82 11.10
C THR A 107 12.88 -18.14 11.13
N GLN A 108 13.54 -17.77 12.22
CA GLN A 108 14.90 -18.19 12.49
C GLN A 108 14.88 -19.38 13.44
N GLY A 109 15.49 -20.50 13.05
CA GLY A 109 15.67 -21.65 13.92
C GLY A 109 16.77 -21.40 14.97
N ASP A 110 16.83 -22.27 15.97
CA ASP A 110 17.84 -22.21 17.05
C ASP A 110 19.29 -22.32 16.53
N ASP A 111 19.47 -22.86 15.32
CA ASP A 111 20.75 -22.94 14.62
C ASP A 111 21.13 -21.66 13.86
N GLY A 112 20.31 -20.60 13.99
CA GLY A 112 20.48 -19.32 13.33
C GLY A 112 20.07 -19.29 11.86
N LYS A 113 19.57 -20.40 11.29
CA LYS A 113 19.13 -20.45 9.89
C LYS A 113 17.71 -19.91 9.73
N TRP A 114 17.52 -19.14 8.67
CA TRP A 114 16.22 -18.62 8.27
C TRP A 114 15.49 -19.61 7.37
N THR A 115 14.24 -19.90 7.68
CA THR A 115 13.33 -20.70 6.85
C THR A 115 12.21 -19.80 6.34
N ALA A 116 11.93 -19.85 5.03
CA ALA A 116 10.85 -19.09 4.42
C ALA A 116 9.53 -19.88 4.42
N HIS A 117 8.42 -19.22 4.74
CA HIS A 117 7.09 -19.81 4.86
C HIS A 117 6.08 -19.21 3.87
N LEU A 118 6.53 -18.94 2.65
CA LEU A 118 5.70 -18.37 1.57
C LEU A 118 4.53 -19.29 1.15
N ASN A 119 4.57 -20.55 1.53
CA ASN A 119 3.53 -21.56 1.29
C ASN A 119 2.69 -21.90 2.53
N SER A 120 2.77 -21.08 3.59
CA SER A 120 1.89 -21.18 4.76
C SER A 120 0.42 -21.04 4.35
N ALA A 121 -0.49 -21.58 5.16
CA ALA A 121 -1.93 -21.55 4.87
C ALA A 121 -2.45 -20.11 4.80
N GLU A 122 -1.91 -19.23 5.65
CA GLU A 122 -2.19 -17.81 5.75
C GLU A 122 -1.77 -17.08 4.46
N CYS A 123 -0.55 -17.34 3.98
CA CYS A 123 -0.04 -16.73 2.74
C CYS A 123 -0.83 -17.21 1.51
N VAL A 124 -1.17 -18.50 1.47
CA VAL A 124 -2.01 -19.07 0.42
C VAL A 124 -3.41 -18.47 0.43
N ALA A 125 -4.01 -18.25 1.61
CA ALA A 125 -5.31 -17.60 1.73
C ALA A 125 -5.28 -16.14 1.23
N ALA A 126 -4.23 -15.39 1.56
CA ALA A 126 -4.03 -14.04 1.05
C ALA A 126 -3.89 -14.01 -0.49
N LEU A 127 -3.16 -14.95 -1.08
CA LEU A 127 -3.06 -15.07 -2.55
C LEU A 127 -4.39 -15.50 -3.18
N GLN A 128 -5.13 -16.41 -2.55
CA GLN A 128 -6.43 -16.85 -3.05
C GLN A 128 -7.44 -15.69 -3.05
N TYR A 129 -7.40 -14.83 -2.02
CA TYR A 129 -8.18 -13.61 -1.99
C TYR A 129 -7.89 -12.71 -3.21
N LEU A 130 -6.62 -12.47 -3.56
CA LEU A 130 -6.28 -11.66 -4.75
C LEU A 130 -6.68 -12.35 -6.05
N LYS A 131 -6.53 -13.68 -6.11
CA LYS A 131 -6.93 -14.48 -7.27
C LYS A 131 -8.42 -14.35 -7.54
N ASP A 132 -9.26 -14.31 -6.49
CA ASP A 132 -10.70 -14.19 -6.63
C ASP A 132 -11.12 -12.87 -7.31
N PHE A 133 -10.42 -11.75 -7.07
CA PHE A 133 -10.70 -10.48 -7.75
C PHE A 133 -10.69 -10.60 -9.28
N LYS A 134 -9.76 -11.39 -9.83
CA LYS A 134 -9.66 -11.61 -11.28
C LYS A 134 -10.61 -12.71 -11.75
N TRP A 135 -10.48 -13.90 -11.17
CA TRP A 135 -11.04 -15.10 -11.77
C TRP A 135 -12.46 -15.43 -11.32
N LYS A 136 -12.89 -14.88 -10.18
CA LYS A 136 -14.23 -15.12 -9.62
C LYS A 136 -15.13 -13.90 -9.80
N TYR A 137 -14.61 -12.70 -9.56
CA TYR A 137 -15.40 -11.46 -9.57
C TYR A 137 -15.16 -10.58 -10.80
N ASP A 138 -14.04 -10.75 -11.51
CA ASP A 138 -13.66 -9.97 -12.70
C ASP A 138 -13.76 -8.43 -12.50
N VAL A 139 -13.24 -7.98 -11.37
CA VAL A 139 -13.28 -6.56 -10.93
C VAL A 139 -11.94 -5.83 -11.09
N LEU A 140 -10.94 -6.49 -11.69
CA LEU A 140 -9.65 -5.90 -12.03
C LEU A 140 -9.66 -5.28 -13.45
N PRO A 141 -8.70 -4.41 -13.79
CA PRO A 141 -8.49 -3.99 -15.16
C PRO A 141 -8.26 -5.17 -16.11
N GLU A 142 -8.58 -4.98 -17.39
CA GLU A 142 -8.27 -5.98 -18.43
C GLU A 142 -6.76 -6.21 -18.58
N ASN A 143 -5.97 -5.14 -18.45
CA ASN A 143 -4.52 -5.25 -18.46
C ASN A 143 -4.02 -5.81 -17.12
N ASP A 144 -3.41 -6.99 -17.17
CA ASP A 144 -2.84 -7.66 -16.01
C ASP A 144 -1.40 -7.21 -15.70
N LEU A 145 -0.76 -6.39 -16.55
CA LEU A 145 0.58 -5.85 -16.35
C LEU A 145 0.50 -4.40 -15.89
N ILE A 146 0.42 -4.22 -14.58
CA ILE A 146 0.22 -2.93 -13.93
C ILE A 146 1.51 -2.53 -13.20
N GLY A 147 2.11 -1.41 -13.62
CA GLY A 147 3.12 -0.67 -12.87
C GLY A 147 2.49 0.39 -11.96
N ILE A 148 3.32 1.08 -11.17
CA ILE A 148 2.83 2.12 -10.27
C ILE A 148 2.24 3.33 -11.03
N ASP A 149 2.83 3.70 -12.16
CA ASP A 149 2.33 4.79 -13.00
C ASP A 149 0.96 4.45 -13.63
N ASP A 150 0.73 3.17 -13.93
CA ASP A 150 -0.57 2.70 -14.41
C ASP A 150 -1.65 2.85 -13.33
N ILE A 151 -1.32 2.64 -12.05
CA ILE A 151 -2.25 2.90 -10.94
C ILE A 151 -2.61 4.38 -10.89
N PHE A 152 -1.62 5.27 -10.98
CA PHE A 152 -1.86 6.71 -10.98
C PHE A 152 -2.78 7.13 -12.13
N LYS A 153 -2.53 6.58 -13.32
CA LYS A 153 -3.35 6.80 -14.50
C LYS A 153 -4.77 6.27 -14.31
N LEU A 154 -4.91 5.01 -13.91
CA LEU A 154 -6.22 4.35 -13.81
C LEU A 154 -7.09 5.00 -12.74
N VAL A 155 -6.54 5.36 -11.59
CA VAL A 155 -7.26 6.09 -10.54
C VAL A 155 -7.56 7.52 -10.99
N GLY A 156 -6.58 8.21 -11.57
CA GLY A 156 -6.70 9.61 -11.97
C GLY A 156 -7.53 9.87 -13.24
N THR A 157 -7.91 8.83 -13.97
CA THR A 157 -8.78 8.90 -15.15
C THR A 157 -10.08 8.11 -14.96
N ASP A 158 -10.47 7.84 -13.71
CA ASP A 158 -11.74 7.19 -13.34
C ASP A 158 -11.94 5.81 -13.99
N GLN A 159 -10.86 5.03 -14.11
CA GLN A 159 -10.88 3.66 -14.63
C GLN A 159 -10.71 2.59 -13.54
N ALA A 160 -10.25 2.98 -12.34
CA ALA A 160 -10.16 2.11 -11.18
C ALA A 160 -10.57 2.85 -9.89
N ALA A 161 -11.44 2.24 -9.10
CA ALA A 161 -12.01 2.90 -7.93
C ALA A 161 -11.20 2.75 -6.65
N MET A 162 -10.51 1.62 -6.46
CA MET A 162 -9.71 1.36 -5.28
C MET A 162 -8.31 0.88 -5.64
N SER A 163 -7.32 1.27 -4.86
CA SER A 163 -5.98 0.69 -4.91
C SER A 163 -5.33 0.77 -3.54
N PHE A 164 -4.31 -0.06 -3.29
CA PHE A 164 -3.35 0.33 -2.27
C PHE A 164 -2.54 1.52 -2.80
N GLY A 165 -2.09 2.40 -1.92
CA GLY A 165 -1.27 3.52 -2.35
C GLY A 165 -0.48 4.13 -1.22
N MET A 166 0.69 4.68 -1.59
CA MET A 166 1.57 5.37 -0.67
C MET A 166 1.14 6.82 -0.55
N ASP A 167 1.04 7.33 0.67
CA ASP A 167 0.71 8.75 0.91
C ASP A 167 1.66 9.72 0.19
N ALA A 168 2.93 9.34 0.03
CA ALA A 168 3.94 10.08 -0.72
C ALA A 168 3.62 10.27 -2.22
N HIS A 169 2.71 9.48 -2.80
CA HIS A 169 2.35 9.53 -4.23
C HIS A 169 0.94 10.07 -4.49
N LYS A 170 0.22 10.55 -3.46
CA LYS A 170 -1.18 10.97 -3.60
C LYS A 170 -1.41 12.10 -4.60
N ASP A 171 -0.39 12.91 -4.85
CA ASP A 171 -0.49 14.04 -5.79
C ASP A 171 -0.36 13.59 -7.25
N SER A 172 0.11 12.37 -7.53
CA SER A 172 0.38 11.89 -8.90
C SER A 172 -0.88 11.75 -9.77
N PRO A 173 -2.02 11.19 -9.29
CA PRO A 173 -3.28 11.22 -10.04
C PRO A 173 -3.74 12.64 -10.42
N VAL A 174 -3.60 13.59 -9.49
CA VAL A 174 -4.02 14.99 -9.66
C VAL A 174 -3.12 15.71 -10.66
N GLN A 175 -1.81 15.68 -10.44
CA GLN A 175 -0.84 16.44 -11.24
C GLN A 175 -0.68 15.90 -12.66
N ASN A 176 -0.72 14.58 -12.84
CA ASN A 176 -0.39 13.95 -14.12
C ASN A 176 -1.62 13.65 -14.98
N TYR A 177 -2.80 13.49 -14.37
CA TYR A 177 -4.01 13.03 -15.07
C TYR A 177 -5.22 13.94 -14.88
N GLY A 178 -5.09 15.01 -14.09
CA GLY A 178 -6.14 16.03 -13.96
C GLY A 178 -7.30 15.65 -13.06
N MET A 179 -7.15 14.59 -12.24
CA MET A 179 -8.11 14.26 -11.19
C MET A 179 -8.30 15.46 -10.26
N SER A 180 -9.53 15.75 -9.84
CA SER A 180 -9.75 16.72 -8.77
C SER A 180 -9.07 16.23 -7.48
N LYS A 181 -8.40 17.12 -6.77
CA LYS A 181 -7.81 16.82 -5.45
C LYS A 181 -8.86 16.35 -4.43
N ASP A 182 -10.12 16.75 -4.62
CA ASP A 182 -11.22 16.40 -3.73
C ASP A 182 -11.76 15.00 -4.05
N ASN A 183 -11.34 14.40 -5.17
CA ASN A 183 -11.84 13.12 -5.66
C ASN A 183 -10.90 11.94 -5.34
N LEU A 184 -9.75 12.20 -4.72
CA LEU A 184 -8.89 11.17 -4.16
C LEU A 184 -8.99 11.18 -2.64
N SER A 185 -9.53 10.10 -2.08
CA SER A 185 -9.50 9.87 -0.63
C SER A 185 -8.50 8.78 -0.27
N ILE A 186 -7.89 8.90 0.90
CA ILE A 186 -6.99 7.90 1.48
C ILE A 186 -7.57 7.44 2.81
N GLY A 187 -7.85 6.15 2.92
CA GLY A 187 -8.33 5.50 4.14
C GLY A 187 -7.36 4.47 4.68
N PRO A 188 -7.65 3.90 5.87
CA PRO A 188 -6.87 2.81 6.42
C PRO A 188 -6.94 1.57 5.51
N VAL A 189 -5.89 0.76 5.57
CA VAL A 189 -5.96 -0.60 5.02
C VAL A 189 -6.97 -1.45 5.79
N MET A 190 -7.55 -2.42 5.09
CA MET A 190 -8.60 -3.30 5.61
C MET A 190 -8.14 -4.12 6.82
N GLU A 191 -9.08 -4.44 7.70
CA GLU A 191 -8.83 -5.45 8.73
C GLU A 191 -8.96 -6.85 8.13
N GLY A 192 -7.92 -7.67 8.34
CA GLY A 192 -7.91 -9.08 7.97
C GLY A 192 -8.14 -10.01 9.16
N PRO A 193 -8.16 -11.33 8.92
CA PRO A 193 -8.41 -12.32 9.97
C PRO A 193 -7.43 -12.26 11.16
N ALA A 194 -6.22 -11.74 10.96
CA ALA A 194 -5.20 -11.57 12.01
C ALA A 194 -5.02 -10.09 12.42
N GLY A 195 -5.88 -9.20 11.93
CA GLY A 195 -5.87 -7.77 12.23
C GLY A 195 -5.46 -6.88 11.05
N ARG A 196 -5.26 -5.60 11.35
CA ARG A 196 -4.91 -4.57 10.36
C ARG A 196 -3.40 -4.35 10.30
N CYS A 197 -2.82 -4.48 9.12
CA CYS A 197 -1.38 -4.30 8.89
C CYS A 197 -1.12 -3.27 7.79
N SER A 198 -0.43 -2.18 8.14
CA SER A 198 0.03 -1.17 7.19
C SER A 198 1.55 -1.07 7.24
N GLN A 199 2.18 -1.20 6.08
CA GLN A 199 3.61 -1.11 5.92
C GLN A 199 4.05 0.33 6.08
N LEU A 200 4.98 0.53 7.01
CA LEU A 200 5.82 1.70 7.06
C LEU A 200 7.07 1.42 6.22
N GLY A 201 7.27 2.19 5.16
CA GLY A 201 8.46 2.14 4.32
C GLY A 201 9.12 3.50 4.25
N GLY A 202 10.25 3.59 3.55
CA GLY A 202 10.95 4.85 3.40
C GLY A 202 12.27 4.74 2.66
N ALA A 203 12.83 5.91 2.36
CA ALA A 203 14.19 6.05 1.88
C ALA A 203 15.04 6.70 2.97
N THR A 204 16.17 6.07 3.27
CA THR A 204 17.14 6.56 4.25
C THR A 204 18.35 7.10 3.51
N GLY A 205 18.76 8.33 3.82
CA GLY A 205 20.09 8.78 3.47
C GLY A 205 21.09 7.99 4.29
N THR A 206 21.98 7.24 3.64
CA THR A 206 23.11 6.60 4.32
C THR A 206 24.22 7.64 4.46
N LEU A 207 24.65 7.89 5.71
CA LEU A 207 25.88 8.65 5.94
C LEU A 207 27.05 7.70 5.72
N TRP A 208 27.57 7.66 4.49
CA TRP A 208 28.83 6.99 4.20
C TRP A 208 29.97 7.96 4.56
N ALA A 209 30.70 7.68 5.63
CA ALA A 209 31.93 8.39 5.92
C ALA A 209 33.03 7.92 4.95
N ALA A 210 33.02 8.43 3.71
CA ALA A 210 34.21 8.46 2.86
C ALA A 210 35.17 9.51 3.42
N GLY A 211 35.95 9.15 4.43
CA GLY A 211 37.12 9.92 4.87
C GLY A 211 38.39 9.13 4.58
N THR A 212 38.98 9.36 3.41
CA THR A 212 40.30 8.81 3.03
C THR A 212 41.43 9.33 3.93
N ALA A 213 42.35 8.42 4.23
CA ALA A 213 43.66 8.50 4.89
C ALA A 213 44.33 9.87 5.16
N GLN A 214 44.97 9.96 6.35
CA GLN A 214 46.37 10.37 6.60
C GLN A 214 46.67 10.15 8.11
N CYS A 215 47.87 9.82 8.57
CA CYS A 215 49.21 10.07 8.03
C CYS A 215 49.70 9.15 6.91
#